data_AF-A0A3D5LDG0-F1
#
_entry.id   AF-A0A3D5LDG0-F1
#
_cell.length_a   1.000
_cell.length_b   1.000
_cell.length_c   1.000
_cell.angle_alpha   90.00
_cell.angle_beta   90.00
_cell.angle_gamma   90.00
#
_symmetry.space_group_name_H-M   'P 1'
#
loop_
_entity.id
_entity.type
_entity.pdbx_description
1 polymer ?
#
loop_
_entity_poly.entity_id
_entity_poly.type
_entity_poly.pdbx_seq_one_letter_code
_entity_poly.pdbx_strand_id
1 'polypeptide(L)'
;MAAVAGTGTSLSASYYLRNFYTANRNAVTSSKRKEMTGGTLSQADATALHRAAKKLRNFNYEDDTTDSANIYGSVNAFIQVYNNTLSSGNKTDDASLNRYSRYLKSLSKEHSSELSRIGITVNSDGSLSANDNLLKSAKVSKVKTLFADDAEYITKVSRYSKKMAEKADSVVLSETLGSNIDLTL
;
A
#
# COMPACT_ATOMS: atom_id res chain seq x y z
N MET A 1 -41.26 6.63 12.55
CA MET A 1 -39.88 6.76 13.06
C MET A 1 -38.98 7.12 11.89
N ALA A 2 -38.43 8.33 11.88
CA ALA A 2 -37.46 8.74 10.86
C ALA A 2 -36.10 8.13 11.22
N ALA A 3 -35.53 7.32 10.32
CA ALA A 3 -34.17 6.83 10.46
C ALA A 3 -33.23 8.04 10.40
N VAL A 4 -32.45 8.26 11.46
CA VAL A 4 -31.32 9.19 11.42
C VAL A 4 -30.31 8.58 10.45
N ALA A 5 -30.20 9.15 9.25
CA ALA A 5 -29.11 8.86 8.35
C ALA A 5 -27.85 9.42 9.02
N GLY A 6 -27.08 8.56 9.68
CA GLY A 6 -25.79 8.94 10.25
C GLY A 6 -24.95 9.58 9.16
N THR A 7 -24.58 10.84 9.35
CA THR A 7 -23.71 11.60 8.43
C THR A 7 -22.30 11.04 8.52
N GLY A 8 -22.11 9.88 7.91
CA GLY A 8 -20.82 9.26 7.74
C GLY A 8 -19.98 10.06 6.77
N THR A 9 -19.05 10.87 7.26
CA THR A 9 -18.08 11.54 6.39
C THR A 9 -17.22 10.47 5.70
N SER A 10 -17.37 10.34 4.39
CA SER A 10 -16.50 9.50 3.56
C SER A 10 -15.23 10.27 3.21
N LEU A 11 -14.08 9.65 3.44
CA LEU A 11 -12.78 10.24 3.20
C LEU A 11 -12.24 9.79 1.83
N SER A 12 -11.61 10.72 1.10
CA SER A 12 -11.06 10.43 -0.23
C SER A 12 -9.80 9.56 -0.17
N ALA A 13 -9.47 8.89 -1.28
CA ALA A 13 -8.19 8.17 -1.41
C ALA A 13 -6.98 9.08 -1.12
N SER A 14 -7.05 10.36 -1.51
CA SER A 14 -5.99 11.34 -1.22
C SER A 14 -5.81 11.61 0.27
N TYR A 15 -6.88 11.55 1.07
CA TYR A 15 -6.79 11.64 2.53
C TYR A 15 -6.01 10.45 3.11
N TYR A 16 -6.39 9.23 2.74
CA TYR A 16 -5.71 8.02 3.18
C TYR A 16 -4.26 7.96 2.72
N LEU A 17 -3.99 8.34 1.48
CA LEU A 17 -2.64 8.38 0.92
C LEU A 17 -1.71 9.28 1.76
N ARG A 18 -2.17 10.50 2.09
CA ARG A 18 -1.42 11.42 2.97
C ARG A 18 -1.20 10.84 4.36
N ASN A 19 -2.17 10.12 4.89
CA ASN A 19 -2.04 9.46 6.20
C ASN A 19 -1.05 8.29 6.18
N PHE A 20 -1.02 7.50 5.10
CA PHE A 20 -0.09 6.39 4.95
C PHE A 20 1.36 6.87 4.84
N TYR A 21 1.59 7.96 4.11
CA TYR A 21 2.89 8.62 3.99
C TYR A 21 3.20 9.62 5.11
N THR A 22 2.57 9.51 6.28
CA THR A 22 2.84 10.44 7.40
C THR A 22 4.32 10.50 7.81
N ALA A 23 5.05 9.38 7.69
CA ALA A 23 6.48 9.33 7.96
C ALA A 23 7.34 10.06 6.91
N ASN A 24 6.85 10.20 5.67
CA ASN A 24 7.54 10.91 4.60
C ASN A 24 6.52 11.49 3.60
N ARG A 25 5.95 12.65 3.92
CA ARG A 25 4.87 13.27 3.12
C ARG A 25 5.32 13.71 1.73
N ASN A 26 6.62 13.95 1.55
CA ASN A 26 7.20 14.29 0.25
C ASN A 26 7.03 13.13 -0.75
N ALA A 27 7.02 11.88 -0.28
CA ALA A 27 6.80 10.72 -1.13
C ALA A 27 5.36 10.63 -1.70
N VAL A 28 4.42 11.51 -1.29
CA VAL A 28 3.06 11.56 -1.86
C VAL A 28 3.06 12.16 -3.27
N THR A 29 3.91 13.14 -3.55
CA THR A 29 3.86 13.92 -4.81
C THR A 29 4.92 13.47 -5.80
N SER A 30 4.55 13.35 -7.06
CA SER A 30 5.46 12.87 -8.12
C SER A 30 6.69 13.76 -8.30
N SER A 31 6.57 15.08 -8.11
CA SER A 31 7.70 16.01 -8.19
C SER A 31 8.74 15.74 -7.11
N LYS A 32 8.31 15.62 -5.86
CA LYS A 32 9.22 15.36 -4.73
C LYS A 32 9.78 13.94 -4.74
N ARG A 33 9.02 12.95 -5.21
CA ARG A 33 9.54 11.59 -5.42
C ARG A 33 10.74 11.53 -6.39
N LYS A 34 10.83 12.44 -7.36
CA LYS A 34 11.97 12.48 -8.31
C LYS A 34 13.26 12.99 -7.67
N GLU A 35 13.16 13.72 -6.57
CA GLU A 35 14.30 14.27 -5.82
C GLU A 35 14.87 13.24 -4.82
N MET A 36 14.23 12.07 -4.65
CA MET A 36 14.57 11.08 -3.62
C MET A 36 15.39 9.91 -4.19
N THR A 37 16.31 9.39 -3.38
CA THR A 37 17.10 8.18 -3.71
C THR A 37 16.22 6.93 -3.76
N GLY A 38 16.75 5.85 -4.36
CA GLY A 38 16.06 4.56 -4.44
C GLY A 38 15.77 3.97 -3.06
N GLY A 39 16.75 4.02 -2.14
CA GLY A 39 16.58 3.62 -0.74
C GLY A 39 15.53 4.46 -0.02
N THR A 40 15.58 5.78 -0.15
CA THR A 40 14.62 6.68 0.53
C THR A 40 13.19 6.47 0.02
N LEU A 41 13.00 6.28 -1.28
CA LEU A 41 11.70 5.92 -1.85
C LEU A 41 11.22 4.56 -1.36
N SER A 42 12.09 3.55 -1.36
CA SER A 42 11.75 2.20 -0.91
C SER A 42 11.34 2.18 0.56
N GLN A 43 12.02 2.98 1.39
CA GLN A 43 11.72 3.13 2.80
C GLN A 43 10.36 3.80 3.01
N ALA A 44 10.11 4.92 2.33
CA ALA A 44 8.87 5.66 2.44
C ALA A 44 7.67 4.81 1.97
N ASP A 45 7.80 4.15 0.82
CA ASP A 45 6.73 3.37 0.21
C ASP A 45 6.44 2.09 1.00
N ALA A 46 7.46 1.34 1.42
CA ALA A 46 7.27 0.14 2.22
C ALA A 46 6.66 0.46 3.60
N THR A 47 7.08 1.57 4.21
CA THR A 47 6.51 2.07 5.46
C THR A 47 5.04 2.48 5.29
N ALA A 48 4.73 3.17 4.20
CA ALA A 48 3.36 3.55 3.86
C ALA A 48 2.51 2.30 3.58
N LEU A 49 3.04 1.29 2.90
CA LEU A 49 2.32 0.05 2.58
C LEU A 49 2.00 -0.73 3.86
N HIS A 50 2.95 -0.80 4.78
CA HIS A 50 2.74 -1.40 6.10
C HIS A 50 1.63 -0.68 6.87
N ARG A 51 1.66 0.66 6.88
CA ARG A 51 0.59 1.49 7.49
C ARG A 51 -0.76 1.27 6.83
N ALA A 52 -0.80 1.23 5.49
CA ALA A 52 -2.01 0.99 4.72
C ALA A 52 -2.62 -0.38 5.05
N ALA A 53 -1.79 -1.42 5.08
CA ALA A 53 -2.21 -2.77 5.45
C ALA A 53 -2.73 -2.83 6.89
N LYS A 54 -2.04 -2.19 7.84
CA LYS A 54 -2.51 -2.10 9.24
C LYS A 54 -3.83 -1.35 9.36
N LYS A 55 -4.02 -0.27 8.59
CA LYS A 55 -5.28 0.49 8.60
C LYS A 55 -6.43 -0.36 8.05
N LEU A 56 -6.21 -1.09 6.96
CA LEU A 56 -7.21 -1.97 6.36
C LEU A 56 -7.67 -3.06 7.33
N ARG A 57 -6.72 -3.74 7.99
CA ARG A 57 -7.00 -4.75 9.02
C ARG A 57 -7.84 -4.26 10.18
N ASN A 58 -7.83 -2.95 10.46
CA ASN A 58 -8.52 -2.35 11.60
C ASN A 58 -9.89 -1.75 11.26
N PHE A 59 -10.39 -1.90 10.03
CA PHE A 59 -11.77 -1.53 9.72
C PHE A 59 -12.76 -2.53 10.31
N ASN A 60 -13.95 -2.04 10.63
CA ASN A 60 -15.09 -2.91 10.91
C ASN A 60 -15.70 -3.38 9.58
N TYR A 61 -15.81 -4.70 9.40
CA TYR A 61 -16.35 -5.34 8.20
C TYR A 61 -17.72 -6.01 8.42
N GLU A 62 -18.31 -5.88 9.61
CA GLU A 62 -19.51 -6.62 10.00
C GLU A 62 -20.83 -6.09 9.42
N ASP A 63 -20.86 -4.86 8.88
CA ASP A 63 -22.06 -4.28 8.27
C ASP A 63 -21.76 -3.43 7.01
N ASP A 64 -22.67 -3.43 6.03
CA ASP A 64 -22.70 -2.49 4.88
C ASP A 64 -23.10 -1.05 5.32
N THR A 65 -22.58 -0.57 6.45
CA THR A 65 -22.86 0.75 7.02
C THR A 65 -21.77 1.78 6.64
N THR A 66 -21.74 2.91 7.36
CA THR A 66 -20.94 4.13 7.16
C THR A 66 -19.48 3.93 6.75
N ASP A 67 -18.85 2.82 7.11
CA ASP A 67 -17.43 2.58 6.83
C ASP A 67 -17.14 2.06 5.41
N SER A 68 -18.13 1.57 4.66
CA SER A 68 -17.93 1.04 3.30
C SER A 68 -17.19 2.04 2.37
N ALA A 69 -17.64 3.29 2.33
CA ALA A 69 -16.98 4.33 1.54
C ALA A 69 -15.54 4.62 2.02
N ASN A 70 -15.29 4.53 3.32
CA ASN A 70 -13.97 4.71 3.93
C ASN A 70 -13.04 3.52 3.63
N ILE A 71 -13.57 2.30 3.64
CA ILE A 71 -12.87 1.07 3.23
C ILE A 71 -12.44 1.22 1.77
N TYR A 72 -13.35 1.59 0.86
CA TYR A 72 -13.01 1.75 -0.56
C TYR A 72 -11.97 2.85 -0.81
N GLY A 73 -12.12 4.01 -0.14
CA GLY A 73 -11.12 5.08 -0.18
C GLY A 73 -9.74 4.61 0.31
N SER A 74 -9.71 3.81 1.37
CA SER A 74 -8.49 3.22 1.93
C SER A 74 -7.89 2.15 1.01
N VAL A 75 -8.70 1.31 0.36
CA VAL A 75 -8.25 0.31 -0.61
C VAL A 75 -7.64 0.98 -1.85
N ASN A 76 -8.25 2.04 -2.37
CA ASN A 76 -7.69 2.80 -3.49
C ASN A 76 -6.35 3.46 -3.14
N ALA A 77 -6.21 4.01 -1.93
CA ALA A 77 -4.93 4.52 -1.46
C ALA A 77 -3.90 3.39 -1.26
N PHE A 78 -4.32 2.23 -0.75
CA PHE A 78 -3.46 1.04 -0.62
C PHE A 78 -2.93 0.58 -1.97
N ILE A 79 -3.76 0.52 -3.02
CA ILE A 79 -3.34 0.14 -4.37
C ILE A 79 -2.24 1.08 -4.90
N GLN A 80 -2.41 2.39 -4.70
CA GLN A 80 -1.40 3.37 -5.10
C GLN A 80 -0.08 3.16 -4.34
N VAL A 81 -0.14 2.95 -3.02
CA VAL A 81 1.05 2.71 -2.20
C VAL A 81 1.72 1.38 -2.56
N TYR A 82 0.95 0.32 -2.84
CA TYR A 82 1.46 -0.97 -3.29
C TYR A 82 2.23 -0.82 -4.61
N ASN A 83 1.65 -0.14 -5.60
CA ASN A 83 2.32 0.09 -6.88
C ASN A 83 3.58 0.96 -6.73
N ASN A 84 3.53 1.98 -5.88
CA ASN A 84 4.71 2.77 -5.54
C ASN A 84 5.80 1.90 -4.92
N THR A 85 5.46 1.00 -3.98
CA THR A 85 6.40 0.07 -3.35
C THR A 85 7.06 -0.87 -4.37
N LEU A 86 6.29 -1.41 -5.32
CA LEU A 86 6.85 -2.22 -6.39
C LEU A 86 7.78 -1.41 -7.31
N SER A 87 7.42 -0.15 -7.58
CA SER A 87 8.23 0.74 -8.43
C SER A 87 9.55 1.11 -7.74
N SER A 88 9.51 1.54 -6.48
CA SER A 88 10.70 1.95 -5.73
C SER A 88 11.62 0.80 -5.38
N GLY A 89 11.09 -0.37 -5.01
CA GLY A 89 11.90 -1.55 -4.74
C GLY A 89 12.78 -1.94 -5.93
N ASN A 90 12.28 -1.77 -7.17
CA ASN A 90 13.05 -2.06 -8.40
C ASN A 90 14.00 -0.93 -8.81
N LYS A 91 14.03 0.21 -8.11
CA LYS A 91 15.01 1.29 -8.33
C LYS A 91 16.32 1.07 -7.58
N THR A 92 16.44 -0.04 -6.87
CA THR A 92 17.62 -0.40 -6.09
C THR A 92 18.16 -1.74 -6.59
N ASP A 93 19.47 -1.91 -6.52
CA ASP A 93 20.11 -3.22 -6.77
C ASP A 93 20.10 -4.12 -5.52
N ASP A 94 19.47 -3.68 -4.43
CA ASP A 94 19.44 -4.44 -3.18
C ASP A 94 18.61 -5.72 -3.32
N ALA A 95 19.28 -6.86 -3.14
CA ALA A 95 18.68 -8.18 -3.30
C ALA A 95 17.54 -8.45 -2.30
N SER A 96 17.55 -7.79 -1.13
CA SER A 96 16.49 -7.92 -0.12
C SER A 96 15.23 -7.16 -0.50
N LEU A 97 15.37 -5.93 -0.96
CA LEU A 97 14.25 -5.14 -1.46
C LEU A 97 13.60 -5.84 -2.67
N ASN A 98 14.41 -6.29 -3.62
CA ASN A 98 13.94 -7.05 -4.79
C ASN A 98 13.23 -8.37 -4.41
N ARG A 99 13.70 -9.06 -3.37
CA ARG A 99 13.03 -10.26 -2.83
C ARG A 99 11.64 -9.95 -2.27
N TYR A 100 11.48 -8.90 -1.47
CA TYR A 100 10.16 -8.56 -0.92
C TYR A 100 9.20 -8.06 -2.01
N SER A 101 9.67 -7.32 -3.01
CA SER A 101 8.88 -6.98 -4.21
C SER A 101 8.37 -8.24 -4.92
N ARG A 102 9.20 -9.28 -5.07
CA ARG A 102 8.76 -10.56 -5.64
C ARG A 102 7.73 -11.29 -4.77
N TYR A 103 7.90 -11.28 -3.45
CA TYR A 103 6.91 -11.87 -2.53
C TYR A 103 5.56 -11.17 -2.60
N LEU A 104 5.54 -9.84 -2.67
CA LEU A 104 4.31 -9.07 -2.87
C LEU A 104 3.63 -9.43 -4.20
N LYS A 105 4.39 -9.43 -5.31
CA LYS A 105 3.88 -9.81 -6.64
C LYS A 105 3.30 -11.22 -6.65
N SER A 106 4.02 -12.19 -6.08
CA SER A 106 3.58 -13.59 -6.02
C SER A 106 2.29 -13.73 -5.22
N LEU A 107 2.23 -13.06 -4.06
CA LEU A 107 1.06 -13.07 -3.20
C LEU A 107 -0.17 -12.47 -3.89
N SER A 108 -0.04 -11.32 -4.56
CA SER A 108 -1.17 -10.75 -5.32
C SER A 108 -1.61 -11.65 -6.46
N LYS A 109 -0.69 -12.32 -7.16
CA LYS A 109 -1.04 -13.29 -8.21
C LYS A 109 -1.80 -14.50 -7.66
N GLU A 110 -1.39 -15.03 -6.51
CA GLU A 110 -2.08 -16.11 -5.79
C GLU A 110 -3.53 -15.74 -5.44
N HIS A 111 -3.75 -14.50 -5.02
CA HIS A 111 -5.08 -13.98 -4.65
C HIS A 111 -5.82 -13.25 -5.81
N SER A 112 -5.36 -13.39 -7.05
CA SER A 112 -5.88 -12.62 -8.20
C SER A 112 -7.38 -12.82 -8.46
N SER A 113 -7.90 -14.03 -8.29
CA SER A 113 -9.33 -14.32 -8.44
C SER A 113 -10.18 -13.58 -7.41
N GLU A 114 -9.72 -13.52 -6.15
CA GLU A 114 -10.43 -12.84 -5.07
C GLU A 114 -10.37 -11.34 -5.23
N LEU A 115 -9.21 -10.79 -5.60
CA LEU A 115 -9.03 -9.38 -5.93
C LEU A 115 -9.95 -8.97 -7.09
N SER A 116 -10.04 -9.79 -8.13
CA SER A 116 -10.90 -9.52 -9.30
C SER A 116 -12.38 -9.44 -8.92
N ARG A 117 -12.86 -10.28 -7.99
CA ARG A 117 -14.25 -10.26 -7.49
C ARG A 117 -14.65 -8.96 -6.81
N ILE A 118 -13.68 -8.17 -6.36
CA ILE A 118 -13.91 -6.84 -5.76
C ILE A 118 -13.45 -5.70 -6.70
N GLY A 119 -13.23 -5.98 -7.99
CA GLY A 119 -12.86 -4.96 -8.97
C GLY A 119 -11.38 -4.57 -8.97
N ILE A 120 -10.49 -5.38 -8.40
CA ILE A 120 -9.04 -5.17 -8.43
C ILE A 120 -8.40 -6.18 -9.38
N THR A 121 -7.72 -5.68 -10.42
CA THR A 121 -6.98 -6.51 -11.36
C THR A 121 -5.50 -6.57 -10.97
N VAL A 122 -4.93 -7.78 -11.01
CA VAL A 122 -3.49 -8.01 -10.89
C VAL A 122 -2.91 -8.07 -12.31
N ASN A 123 -2.08 -7.09 -12.66
CA ASN A 123 -1.47 -7.00 -13.97
C ASN A 123 -0.32 -8.01 -14.11
N SER A 124 0.16 -8.22 -15.35
CA SER A 124 1.22 -9.21 -15.65
C SER A 124 2.52 -8.95 -14.88
N ASP A 125 2.87 -7.67 -14.69
CA ASP A 125 4.03 -7.20 -13.92
C ASP A 125 3.85 -7.29 -12.38
N GLY A 126 2.65 -7.66 -11.93
CA GLY A 126 2.24 -7.78 -10.54
C GLY A 126 1.76 -6.47 -9.88
N SER A 127 1.67 -5.37 -10.64
CA SER A 127 0.98 -4.16 -10.20
C SER A 127 -0.53 -4.37 -10.11
N LEU A 128 -1.21 -3.51 -9.36
CA LEU A 128 -2.65 -3.57 -9.14
C LEU A 128 -3.34 -2.40 -9.84
N SER A 129 -4.48 -2.65 -10.47
CA SER A 129 -5.39 -1.61 -10.96
C SER A 129 -6.78 -1.82 -10.36
N ALA A 130 -7.51 -0.73 -10.08
CA ALA A 130 -8.88 -0.80 -9.61
C ALA A 130 -9.84 -0.28 -10.66
N ASN A 131 -10.96 -0.97 -10.82
CA ASN A 131 -12.16 -0.39 -11.39
C ASN A 131 -12.98 0.22 -10.26
N ASP A 132 -12.95 1.56 -10.14
CA ASP A 132 -13.60 2.29 -9.05
C ASP A 132 -15.09 1.97 -8.90
N ASN A 133 -15.80 1.75 -10.00
CA ASN A 133 -17.24 1.45 -9.96
C ASN A 133 -17.49 0.05 -9.41
N LEU A 134 -16.72 -0.95 -9.87
CA LEU A 134 -16.82 -2.31 -9.36
C LEU A 134 -16.38 -2.40 -7.89
N LEU A 135 -15.31 -1.70 -7.52
CA LEU A 135 -14.82 -1.69 -6.14
C LEU A 135 -15.84 -1.08 -5.18
N LYS A 136 -16.43 0.06 -5.53
CA LYS A 136 -17.47 0.71 -4.71
C LYS A 136 -18.78 -0.09 -4.64
N SER A 137 -19.03 -0.95 -5.63
CA SER A 137 -20.22 -1.80 -5.70
C SER A 137 -19.98 -3.20 -5.12
N ALA A 138 -18.74 -3.54 -4.77
CA ALA A 138 -18.40 -4.81 -4.16
C ALA A 138 -19.06 -4.93 -2.79
N LYS A 139 -19.49 -6.13 -2.40
CA LYS A 139 -20.01 -6.35 -1.04
C LYS A 139 -18.88 -6.24 -0.03
N VAL A 140 -19.09 -5.58 1.11
CA VAL A 140 -18.08 -5.47 2.17
C VAL A 140 -17.60 -6.84 2.63
N SER A 141 -18.49 -7.84 2.67
CA SER A 141 -18.13 -9.23 2.98
C SER A 141 -17.12 -9.88 2.03
N LYS A 142 -17.02 -9.42 0.76
CA LYS A 142 -15.98 -9.87 -0.18
C LYS A 142 -14.68 -9.10 0.00
N VAL A 143 -14.74 -7.84 0.42
CA VAL A 143 -13.54 -7.07 0.78
C VAL A 143 -12.94 -7.62 2.08
N LYS A 144 -13.78 -8.03 3.03
CA LYS A 144 -13.41 -8.67 4.31
C LYS A 144 -12.47 -9.86 4.09
N THR A 145 -12.76 -10.74 3.13
CA THR A 145 -11.95 -11.95 2.90
C THR A 145 -10.50 -11.68 2.50
N LEU A 146 -10.21 -10.47 2.03
CA LEU A 146 -8.85 -10.05 1.62
C LEU A 146 -8.19 -9.13 2.64
N PHE A 147 -8.96 -8.30 3.35
CA PHE A 147 -8.46 -7.15 4.08
C PHE A 147 -8.78 -7.10 5.57
N ALA A 148 -9.59 -8.04 6.09
CA ALA A 148 -9.79 -8.21 7.52
C ALA A 148 -8.49 -8.62 8.24
N ASP A 149 -8.49 -8.51 9.56
CA ASP A 149 -7.30 -8.73 10.39
C ASP A 149 -6.75 -10.16 10.34
N ASP A 150 -7.62 -11.14 10.11
CA ASP A 150 -7.35 -12.57 9.94
C ASP A 150 -7.14 -12.99 8.47
N ALA A 151 -7.44 -12.12 7.51
CA ALA A 151 -7.26 -12.41 6.09
C ALA A 151 -5.77 -12.59 5.76
N GLU A 152 -5.46 -13.71 5.09
CA GLU A 152 -4.09 -14.10 4.77
C GLU A 152 -3.38 -13.05 3.90
N TYR A 153 -4.07 -12.56 2.87
CA TYR A 153 -3.52 -11.59 1.91
C TYR A 153 -2.96 -10.35 2.61
N ILE A 154 -3.80 -9.60 3.32
CA ILE A 154 -3.36 -8.36 3.97
C ILE A 154 -2.38 -8.61 5.12
N THR A 155 -2.48 -9.75 5.81
CA THR A 155 -1.55 -10.12 6.88
C THR A 155 -0.15 -10.37 6.33
N LYS A 156 -0.03 -11.09 5.21
CA LYS A 156 1.24 -11.29 4.52
C LYS A 156 1.76 -9.99 3.89
N VAL A 157 0.91 -9.17 3.27
CA VAL A 157 1.32 -7.82 2.78
C VAL A 157 1.88 -6.98 3.92
N SER A 158 1.19 -6.92 5.06
CA SER A 158 1.66 -6.20 6.26
C SER A 158 3.02 -6.72 6.75
N ARG A 159 3.25 -8.03 6.72
CA ARG A 159 4.52 -8.65 7.11
C ARG A 159 5.65 -8.31 6.12
N TYR A 160 5.41 -8.47 4.82
CA TYR A 160 6.43 -8.22 3.80
C TYR A 160 6.81 -6.75 3.70
N SER A 161 5.84 -5.85 3.74
CA SER A 161 6.08 -4.40 3.77
C SER A 161 6.87 -3.96 5.00
N LYS A 162 6.56 -4.49 6.19
CA LYS A 162 7.35 -4.23 7.40
C LYS A 162 8.82 -4.63 7.23
N LYS A 163 9.07 -5.88 6.80
CA LYS A 163 10.44 -6.37 6.60
C LYS A 163 11.17 -5.62 5.48
N MET A 164 10.45 -5.18 4.46
CA MET A 164 11.02 -4.37 3.38
C MET A 164 11.42 -2.99 3.88
N ALA A 165 10.60 -2.34 4.72
CA ALA A 165 10.95 -1.06 5.35
C ALA A 165 12.20 -1.18 6.23
N GLU A 166 12.28 -2.21 7.07
CA GLU A 166 13.45 -2.49 7.92
C GLU A 166 14.74 -2.67 7.10
N LYS A 167 14.65 -3.26 5.90
CA LYS A 167 15.80 -3.39 4.99
C LYS A 167 16.10 -2.12 4.23
N ALA A 168 15.09 -1.36 3.86
CA ALA A 168 15.26 -0.08 3.19
C ALA A 168 15.98 0.93 4.09
N ASP A 169 15.77 0.90 5.41
CA ASP A 169 16.53 1.72 6.35
C ASP A 169 18.06 1.46 6.25
N SER A 170 18.47 0.19 6.07
CA SER A 170 19.88 -0.15 5.84
C SER A 170 20.40 0.39 4.51
N VAL A 171 19.58 0.34 3.46
CA VAL A 171 19.93 0.90 2.14
C VAL A 171 20.10 2.42 2.22
N VAL A 172 19.15 3.13 2.86
CA VAL A 172 19.24 4.58 3.07
C VAL A 172 20.52 4.97 3.82
N LEU A 173 20.87 4.23 4.87
CA LEU A 173 22.11 4.47 5.61
C LEU A 173 23.33 4.29 4.70
N SER A 174 23.36 3.24 3.88
CA SER A 174 24.46 2.99 2.95
C SER A 174 24.58 4.07 1.87
N GLU A 175 23.46 4.55 1.31
CA GLU A 175 23.44 5.66 0.35
C GLU A 175 23.95 6.96 0.98
N THR A 176 23.57 7.22 2.24
CA THR A 176 24.01 8.41 2.98
C THR A 176 25.51 8.35 3.31
N LEU A 177 26.03 7.19 3.70
CA LEU A 177 27.46 7.03 4.00
C LEU A 177 28.31 7.01 2.73
N GLY A 178 27.85 6.35 1.66
CA GLY A 178 28.55 6.29 0.38
C GLY A 178 28.65 7.64 -0.32
N SER A 179 27.61 8.48 -0.21
CA SER A 179 27.65 9.86 -0.74
C SER A 179 28.60 10.79 0.03
N ASN A 180 28.92 10.47 1.29
CA ASN A 180 29.90 11.23 2.09
C ASN A 180 31.36 10.78 1.86
N ILE A 181 31.59 9.70 1.10
CA ILE A 181 32.94 9.18 0.79
C ILE A 181 33.44 9.66 -0.59
N ASP A 182 32.68 10.51 -1.30
CA ASP A 182 33.17 11.19 -2.51
C ASP A 182 34.13 12.34 -2.14
N LEU A 183 35.26 11.98 -1.55
CA LEU A 183 36.46 12.79 -1.46
C LEU A 183 37.17 12.65 -2.80
N THR A 184 36.96 13.63 -3.67
CA THR A 184 37.78 13.94 -4.84
C THR A 184 39.25 13.61 -4.58
N LEU A 185 39.76 12.59 -5.28
CA LEU A 185 41.19 12.35 -5.52
C LEU A 185 41.56 12.93 -6.88
#